data_AF-A0A7S0AHI5-F1
#
_entry.id   AF-A0A7S0AHI5-F1
#
_cell.length_a   1.000
_cell.length_b   1.000
_cell.length_c   1.000
_cell.angle_alpha   90.00
_cell.angle_beta   90.00
_cell.angle_gamma   90.00
#
_symmetry.space_group_name_H-M   'P 1'
#
loop_
_entity.id
_entity.type
_entity.pdbx_description
1 polymer ?
#
loop_
_entity_poly.entity_id
_entity_poly.type
_entity_poly.pdbx_seq_one_letter_code
_entity_poly.pdbx_strand_id
1 'polypeptide(L)'
;MLHLLILACFVCRLPLASSFAAKKASKGRQAASTRKGFGAPPPTFEQVASGLKNRLPEAASSEACPCGSGQKYGDCCQPFHLGSKWPQSPREVLQTRYSAFAYRLPAYIIDTTHPECRDWRPNKVDWIKDLDRQGMFDSYEFVSLEPGEEEAGSDDNEGYITFKVQLKAKGTGAGGESIEGQEMILSERSKFLNDGEPLCWRYASGEVKSDVSGLDDVVLNR
;
A
#
# COMPACT_ATOMS: atom_id res chain seq x y z
N MET A 1 -11.74 -4.03 -2.33
CA MET A 1 -10.96 -2.95 -2.99
C MET A 1 -10.04 -2.44 -1.91
N LEU A 2 -8.74 -2.69 -2.03
CA LEU A 2 -7.75 -2.42 -0.99
C LEU A 2 -7.55 -0.90 -0.90
N HIS A 3 -7.53 -0.34 0.30
CA HIS A 3 -7.38 1.10 0.56
C HIS A 3 -6.12 1.30 1.41
N LEU A 4 -5.06 0.61 1.01
CA LEU A 4 -3.77 0.70 1.68
C LEU A 4 -3.16 2.06 1.34
N LEU A 5 -3.35 2.96 2.30
CA LEU A 5 -2.69 4.24 2.53
C LEU A 5 -2.86 5.33 1.49
N ILE A 6 -3.00 5.08 0.18
CA ILE A 6 -2.75 6.20 -0.74
C ILE A 6 -3.75 6.40 -1.88
N LEU A 7 -4.84 5.66 -2.12
CA LEU A 7 -5.85 6.14 -3.09
C LEU A 7 -7.20 5.41 -3.07
N ALA A 8 -8.26 6.21 -2.92
CA ALA A 8 -9.39 6.12 -3.82
C ALA A 8 -9.54 7.48 -4.50
N CYS A 9 -8.88 7.68 -5.66
CA CYS A 9 -9.29 8.72 -6.60
C CYS A 9 -10.72 8.40 -7.02
N PHE A 10 -11.67 9.06 -6.38
CA PHE A 10 -13.09 8.95 -6.65
C PHE A 10 -13.41 9.73 -7.93
N VAL A 11 -13.12 9.14 -9.09
CA VAL A 11 -13.82 9.50 -10.34
C VAL A 11 -14.23 8.19 -11.01
N CYS A 12 -15.48 8.12 -11.46
CA CYS A 12 -16.18 6.99 -12.12
C CYS A 12 -16.80 5.88 -11.26
N ARG A 13 -17.68 6.26 -10.33
CA ARG A 13 -18.92 5.50 -10.12
C ARG A 13 -20.15 6.40 -10.14
N LEU A 14 -20.73 6.55 -11.34
CA LEU A 14 -22.18 6.68 -11.51
C LEU A 14 -22.67 5.42 -12.24
N PRO A 15 -23.80 4.80 -11.84
CA PRO A 15 -24.26 3.55 -12.42
C PRO A 15 -25.05 3.82 -13.70
N LEU A 16 -24.68 3.16 -14.79
CA LEU A 16 -25.61 2.88 -15.89
C LEU A 16 -25.96 1.40 -15.85
N ALA A 17 -27.22 1.13 -15.51
CA ALA A 17 -27.84 -0.17 -15.62
C ALA A 17 -27.97 -0.58 -17.08
N SER A 18 -27.68 -1.84 -17.41
CA SER A 18 -28.65 -2.74 -18.04
C SER A 18 -28.10 -4.16 -18.27
N SER A 19 -28.89 -5.11 -17.76
CA SER A 19 -29.22 -6.45 -18.25
C SER A 19 -28.59 -6.91 -19.57
N PHE A 20 -28.07 -8.14 -19.60
CA PHE A 20 -28.53 -9.17 -20.55
C PHE A 20 -28.27 -10.58 -20.00
N ALA A 21 -29.30 -11.43 -20.10
CA ALA A 21 -29.28 -12.85 -19.78
C ALA A 21 -28.83 -13.69 -20.97
N ALA A 22 -28.16 -14.82 -20.74
CA ALA A 22 -28.09 -15.92 -21.70
C ALA A 22 -28.00 -17.29 -21.00
N LYS A 23 -28.78 -18.25 -21.50
CA LYS A 23 -29.01 -19.60 -20.99
C LYS A 23 -28.13 -20.64 -21.71
N LYS A 24 -27.77 -21.68 -20.92
CA LYS A 24 -27.59 -23.12 -21.24
C LYS A 24 -26.48 -23.55 -22.22
N ALA A 25 -25.67 -24.53 -21.78
CA ALA A 25 -25.80 -25.94 -22.18
C ALA A 25 -24.70 -26.81 -21.52
N SER A 26 -25.12 -27.91 -20.89
CA SER A 26 -24.24 -28.98 -20.43
C SER A 26 -23.94 -29.95 -21.56
N LYS A 27 -22.67 -30.27 -21.80
CA LYS A 27 -22.27 -31.53 -22.47
C LYS A 27 -21.05 -32.10 -21.75
N GLY A 28 -21.20 -33.34 -21.30
CA GLY A 28 -20.16 -34.10 -20.63
C GLY A 28 -18.96 -34.38 -21.52
N ARG A 29 -17.78 -34.42 -20.91
CA ARG A 29 -16.57 -34.99 -21.50
C ARG A 29 -16.01 -36.05 -20.56
N GLN A 30 -15.69 -37.17 -21.18
CA GLN A 30 -15.21 -38.40 -20.58
C GLN A 30 -13.86 -38.18 -19.88
N ALA A 31 -13.70 -38.88 -18.75
CA ALA A 31 -12.50 -38.87 -17.94
C ALA A 31 -11.34 -39.55 -18.67
N ALA A 32 -10.37 -38.75 -19.12
CA ALA A 32 -9.04 -39.23 -19.44
C ALA A 32 -8.24 -39.31 -18.14
N SER A 33 -7.98 -40.54 -17.70
CA SER A 33 -7.11 -40.86 -16.56
C SER A 33 -5.67 -40.43 -16.89
N THR A 34 -5.34 -39.20 -16.54
CA THR A 34 -3.97 -38.70 -16.48
C THR A 34 -3.41 -39.02 -15.12
N ARG A 35 -2.25 -39.68 -15.08
CA ARG A 35 -1.49 -39.90 -13.85
C ARG A 35 -1.18 -38.51 -13.27
N LYS A 36 -1.86 -38.12 -12.19
CA LYS A 36 -1.57 -36.89 -11.45
C LYS A 36 -0.18 -37.04 -10.83
N GLY A 37 0.83 -36.50 -11.50
CA GLY A 37 2.05 -36.11 -10.79
C GLY A 37 1.65 -35.10 -9.71
N PHE A 38 2.21 -35.23 -8.52
CA PHE A 38 2.08 -34.18 -7.51
C PHE A 38 2.67 -32.92 -8.15
N GLY A 39 1.81 -31.94 -8.46
CA GLY A 39 2.26 -30.67 -9.00
C GLY A 39 3.31 -30.06 -8.09
N ALA A 40 4.20 -29.22 -8.64
CA ALA A 40 5.16 -28.49 -7.82
C ALA A 40 4.43 -27.82 -6.63
N PRO A 41 5.01 -27.82 -5.42
CA PRO A 41 4.38 -27.19 -4.28
C PRO A 41 4.10 -25.72 -4.60
N PRO A 42 3.01 -25.15 -4.07
CA PRO A 42 2.73 -23.72 -4.26
C PRO A 42 3.92 -22.90 -3.74
N PRO A 43 4.24 -21.77 -4.40
CA PRO A 43 5.39 -20.96 -4.02
C PRO A 43 5.19 -20.33 -2.64
N THR A 44 6.28 -20.19 -1.90
CA THR A 44 6.35 -19.48 -0.62
C THR A 44 6.21 -17.97 -0.81
N PHE A 45 5.96 -17.26 0.28
CA PHE A 45 5.87 -15.80 0.27
C PHE A 45 7.18 -15.15 -0.20
N GLU A 46 8.31 -15.65 0.29
CA GLU A 46 9.66 -15.17 -0.03
C GLU A 46 9.98 -15.38 -1.51
N GLN A 47 9.63 -16.54 -2.06
CA GLN A 47 9.79 -16.83 -3.49
C GLN A 47 8.98 -15.86 -4.35
N VAL A 48 7.74 -15.56 -3.96
CA VAL A 48 6.91 -14.59 -4.70
C VAL A 48 7.46 -13.18 -4.55
N ALA A 49 7.77 -12.74 -3.33
CA ALA A 49 8.27 -11.40 -3.03
C ALA A 49 9.59 -11.09 -3.76
N SER A 50 10.53 -12.05 -3.78
CA SER A 50 11.82 -11.89 -4.46
C SER A 50 11.71 -11.75 -5.98
N GLY A 51 10.62 -12.26 -6.58
CA GLY A 51 10.35 -12.14 -8.01
C GLY A 51 9.63 -10.85 -8.42
N LEU A 52 9.21 -10.00 -7.47
CA LEU A 52 8.51 -8.75 -7.80
C LEU A 52 9.49 -7.65 -8.18
N LYS A 53 9.08 -6.82 -9.13
CA LYS A 53 9.81 -5.59 -9.47
C LYS A 53 9.88 -4.67 -8.25
N ASN A 54 11.05 -4.11 -7.98
CA ASN A 54 11.22 -2.98 -7.09
C ASN A 54 11.88 -1.81 -7.84
N ARG A 55 12.00 -0.66 -7.19
CA ARG A 55 12.63 0.55 -7.72
C ARG A 55 13.67 1.10 -6.74
N LEU A 56 14.34 0.20 -6.03
CA LEU A 56 15.43 0.59 -5.13
C LEU A 56 16.53 1.30 -5.90
N PRO A 57 17.16 2.33 -5.32
CA PRO A 57 18.31 2.97 -5.94
C PRO A 57 19.50 2.01 -5.99
N GLU A 58 20.28 2.08 -7.07
CA GLU A 58 21.49 1.26 -7.23
C GLU A 58 22.53 1.59 -6.14
N ALA A 59 22.69 2.87 -5.82
CA ALA A 59 23.56 3.36 -4.76
C ALA A 59 22.75 3.94 -3.59
N ALA A 60 22.34 3.07 -2.66
CA ALA A 60 21.52 3.45 -1.50
C ALA A 60 22.15 4.56 -0.62
N SER A 61 23.48 4.66 -0.57
CA SER A 61 24.20 5.67 0.21
C SER A 61 24.32 7.04 -0.48
N SER A 62 23.99 7.16 -1.77
CA SER A 62 24.06 8.44 -2.50
C SER A 62 22.69 9.07 -2.75
N GLU A 63 21.61 8.29 -2.74
CA GLU A 63 20.26 8.79 -2.96
C GLU A 63 19.61 9.30 -1.68
N ALA A 64 18.94 10.45 -1.76
CA ALA A 64 18.13 10.97 -0.66
C ALA A 64 16.94 10.04 -0.40
N CYS A 65 16.62 9.80 0.87
CA CYS A 65 15.48 8.99 1.24
C CYS A 65 14.17 9.73 0.91
N PRO A 66 13.19 9.09 0.22
CA PRO A 66 11.96 9.76 -0.18
C PRO A 66 11.05 10.12 1.01
N CYS A 67 11.27 9.55 2.21
CA CYS A 67 10.47 9.85 3.40
C CYS A 67 10.57 11.29 3.94
N GLY A 68 11.35 12.18 3.30
CA GLY A 68 11.48 13.58 3.71
C GLY A 68 12.40 13.80 4.91
N SER A 69 13.13 12.78 5.39
CA SER A 69 14.05 12.92 6.53
C SER A 69 15.32 13.74 6.24
N GLY A 70 15.61 14.01 4.97
CA GLY A 70 16.86 14.64 4.52
C GLY A 70 18.09 13.71 4.54
N GLN A 71 17.97 12.50 5.10
CA GLN A 71 19.05 11.52 5.15
C GLN A 71 19.15 10.72 3.84
N LYS A 72 20.30 10.06 3.64
CA LYS A 72 20.48 9.09 2.55
C LYS A 72 19.68 7.82 2.82
N TYR A 73 19.20 7.16 1.76
CA TYR A 73 18.35 5.98 1.90
C TYR A 73 19.01 4.87 2.72
N GLY A 74 20.30 4.64 2.51
CA GLY A 74 21.10 3.62 3.19
C GLY A 74 21.16 3.78 4.72
N ASP A 75 21.17 5.02 5.19
CA ASP A 75 21.22 5.35 6.62
C ASP A 75 19.83 5.60 7.22
N CYS A 76 18.80 5.68 6.37
CA CYS A 76 17.43 6.02 6.75
C CYS A 76 16.50 4.80 6.70
N CYS A 77 15.76 4.59 5.60
CA CYS A 77 14.74 3.53 5.54
C CYS A 77 15.30 2.15 5.13
N GLN A 78 16.50 2.07 4.54
CA GLN A 78 17.06 0.80 4.07
C GLN A 78 17.22 -0.26 5.19
N PRO A 79 17.75 0.06 6.40
CA PRO A 79 17.91 -0.94 7.45
C PRO A 79 16.58 -1.59 7.87
N PHE A 80 15.47 -0.85 7.80
CA PHE A 80 14.14 -1.37 8.07
C PHE A 80 13.63 -2.27 6.93
N HIS A 81 13.81 -1.85 5.68
CA HIS A 81 13.42 -2.63 4.51
C HIS A 81 14.21 -3.94 4.36
N LEU A 82 15.45 -3.98 4.87
CA LEU A 82 16.27 -5.19 4.94
C LEU A 82 16.01 -6.05 6.19
N GLY A 83 15.11 -5.61 7.08
CA GLY A 83 14.80 -6.32 8.33
C GLY A 83 15.90 -6.27 9.40
N SER A 84 16.89 -5.38 9.25
CA SER A 84 17.96 -5.18 10.24
C SER A 84 17.53 -4.29 11.41
N LYS A 85 16.48 -3.48 11.22
CA LYS A 85 15.82 -2.67 12.26
C LYS A 85 14.30 -2.83 12.15
N TRP A 86 13.61 -2.62 13.26
CA TRP A 86 12.15 -2.52 13.29
C TRP A 86 11.73 -1.12 13.72
N PRO A 87 10.69 -0.49 13.13
CA PRO A 87 10.20 0.82 13.55
C PRO A 87 9.81 0.85 15.03
N GLN A 88 10.36 1.79 15.77
CA GLN A 88 10.15 1.98 17.21
C GLN A 88 9.17 3.12 17.53
N SER A 89 8.65 3.82 16.51
CA SER A 89 7.60 4.83 16.68
C SER A 89 6.60 4.85 15.52
N PRO A 90 5.40 5.43 15.71
CA PRO A 90 4.45 5.71 14.63
C PRO A 90 5.09 6.44 13.44
N ARG A 91 5.98 7.41 13.69
CA ARG A 91 6.65 8.19 12.64
C ARG A 91 7.61 7.36 11.82
N GLU A 92 8.37 6.47 12.45
CA GLU A 92 9.24 5.56 11.72
C GLU A 92 8.43 4.61 10.83
N VAL A 93 7.28 4.12 11.32
CA VAL A 93 6.37 3.30 10.50
C VAL A 93 5.86 4.11 9.30
N LEU A 94 5.38 5.33 9.51
CA LEU A 94 4.93 6.22 8.43
C LEU A 94 6.02 6.44 7.37
N GLN A 95 7.20 6.87 7.80
CA GLN A 95 8.31 7.23 6.90
C GLN A 95 8.86 6.03 6.12
N THR A 96 9.03 4.89 6.79
CA THR A 96 9.52 3.67 6.14
C THR A 96 8.47 3.12 5.18
N ARG A 97 7.18 3.11 5.55
CA ARG A 97 6.09 2.68 4.65
C ARG A 97 5.97 3.59 3.43
N TYR A 98 6.09 4.90 3.60
CA TYR A 98 6.10 5.84 2.47
C TYR A 98 7.23 5.50 1.48
N SER A 99 8.44 5.28 1.99
CA SER A 99 9.59 4.89 1.14
C SER A 99 9.39 3.53 0.48
N ALA A 100 8.78 2.57 1.17
CA ALA A 100 8.42 1.28 0.61
C ALA A 100 7.38 1.40 -0.51
N PHE A 101 6.44 2.36 -0.45
CA PHE A 101 5.56 2.65 -1.57
C PHE A 101 6.32 3.26 -2.76
N ALA A 102 7.15 4.28 -2.52
CA ALA A 102 7.95 4.92 -3.56
C ALA A 102 8.85 3.91 -4.30
N TYR A 103 9.49 3.01 -3.56
CA TYR A 103 10.41 2.00 -4.09
C TYR A 103 9.76 0.66 -4.44
N ARG A 104 8.44 0.52 -4.32
CA ARG A 104 7.69 -0.72 -4.58
C ARG A 104 8.25 -1.91 -3.80
N LEU A 105 8.08 -1.88 -2.47
CA LEU A 105 8.47 -2.93 -1.53
C LEU A 105 7.23 -3.51 -0.84
N PRO A 106 6.36 -4.24 -1.56
CA PRO A 106 5.08 -4.70 -1.04
C PRO A 106 5.20 -5.69 0.14
N ALA A 107 6.30 -6.44 0.22
CA ALA A 107 6.54 -7.32 1.37
C ALA A 107 6.67 -6.52 2.68
N TYR A 108 7.42 -5.41 2.66
CA TYR A 108 7.55 -4.52 3.82
C TYR A 108 6.20 -3.90 4.22
N ILE A 109 5.38 -3.52 3.24
CA ILE A 109 4.03 -3.01 3.49
C ILE A 109 3.17 -4.07 4.20
N ILE A 110 3.25 -5.34 3.78
CA ILE A 110 2.52 -6.44 4.43
C ILE A 110 3.00 -6.66 5.86
N ASP A 111 4.31 -6.71 6.08
CA ASP A 111 4.89 -7.00 7.40
C ASP A 111 4.63 -5.90 8.43
N THR A 112 4.56 -4.64 7.98
CA THR A 112 4.29 -3.48 8.83
C THR A 112 2.81 -3.07 8.87
N THR A 113 1.89 -3.95 8.45
CA THR A 113 0.44 -3.75 8.58
C THR A 113 -0.09 -4.58 9.75
N HIS A 114 -0.77 -3.92 10.69
CA HIS A 114 -1.33 -4.53 11.89
C HIS A 114 -2.50 -5.48 11.55
N PRO A 115 -2.72 -6.58 12.29
CA PRO A 115 -3.87 -7.47 12.08
C PRO A 115 -5.25 -6.82 12.18
N GLU A 116 -5.37 -5.71 12.93
CA GLU A 116 -6.62 -4.92 12.98
C GLU A 116 -6.87 -4.08 11.72
N CYS A 117 -5.88 -3.96 10.84
CA CYS A 117 -6.08 -3.26 9.58
C CYS A 117 -7.10 -4.01 8.74
N ARG A 118 -8.12 -3.31 8.24
CA ARG A 118 -9.16 -3.87 7.36
C ARG A 118 -8.59 -4.60 6.14
N ASP A 119 -7.45 -4.15 5.63
CA ASP A 119 -6.79 -4.73 4.46
C ASP A 119 -5.84 -5.89 4.80
N TRP A 120 -5.65 -6.18 6.09
CA TRP A 120 -4.83 -7.30 6.53
C TRP A 120 -5.41 -8.64 6.07
N ARG A 121 -4.53 -9.54 5.65
CA ARG A 121 -4.92 -10.88 5.19
C ARG A 121 -3.98 -11.94 5.74
N PRO A 122 -4.50 -13.10 6.16
CA PRO A 122 -3.66 -14.19 6.66
C PRO A 122 -2.83 -14.83 5.54
N ASN A 123 -3.35 -14.92 4.31
CA ASN A 123 -2.59 -15.44 3.17
C ASN A 123 -1.74 -14.33 2.52
N LYS A 124 -0.48 -14.21 2.96
CA LYS A 124 0.47 -13.23 2.42
C LYS A 124 0.80 -13.43 0.94
N VAL A 125 0.76 -14.65 0.41
CA VAL A 125 1.04 -14.93 -1.02
C VAL A 125 -0.04 -14.32 -1.92
N ASP A 126 -1.31 -14.47 -1.54
CA ASP A 126 -2.41 -13.86 -2.30
C ASP A 126 -2.41 -12.34 -2.11
N TRP A 127 -2.14 -11.88 -0.89
CA TRP A 127 -2.10 -10.47 -0.55
C TRP A 127 -1.02 -9.72 -1.35
N ILE A 128 0.21 -10.23 -1.41
CA ILE A 128 1.29 -9.56 -2.12
C ILE A 128 1.04 -9.49 -3.63
N LYS A 129 0.47 -10.55 -4.22
CA LYS A 129 0.07 -10.56 -5.63
C LYS A 129 -1.03 -9.55 -5.92
N ASP A 130 -1.98 -9.40 -5.01
CA ASP A 130 -3.06 -8.43 -5.14
C ASP A 130 -2.52 -7.00 -5.00
N LEU A 131 -1.66 -6.75 -4.00
CA LEU A 131 -1.05 -5.44 -3.77
C LEU A 131 -0.19 -5.00 -4.98
N ASP A 132 0.57 -5.92 -5.57
CA ASP A 132 1.39 -5.68 -6.77
C ASP A 132 0.55 -5.35 -8.02
N ARG A 133 -0.65 -5.96 -8.15
CA ARG A 133 -1.55 -5.79 -9.30
C ARG A 133 -2.47 -4.57 -9.23
N GLN A 134 -2.70 -4.02 -8.06
CA GLN A 134 -3.69 -2.95 -7.85
C GLN A 134 -3.27 -1.56 -8.34
N GLY A 135 -2.10 -1.46 -8.97
CA GLY A 135 -1.69 -0.26 -9.69
C GLY A 135 -1.18 0.87 -8.83
N MET A 136 -1.36 0.86 -7.50
CA MET A 136 -0.87 1.94 -6.60
C MET A 136 0.59 2.33 -6.88
N PHE A 137 1.46 1.33 -7.01
CA PHE A 137 2.88 1.57 -7.25
C PHE A 137 3.14 2.18 -8.63
N ASP A 138 2.36 1.84 -9.66
CA ASP A 138 2.62 2.23 -11.06
C ASP A 138 1.85 3.48 -11.50
N SER A 139 0.69 3.72 -10.90
CA SER A 139 -0.21 4.81 -11.25
C SER A 139 0.19 6.14 -10.63
N TYR A 140 1.15 6.18 -9.69
CA TYR A 140 1.53 7.40 -8.98
C TYR A 140 3.04 7.51 -8.79
N GLU A 141 3.53 8.74 -8.90
CA GLU A 141 4.79 9.18 -8.32
C GLU A 141 4.55 9.66 -6.90
N PHE A 142 5.42 9.25 -5.99
CA PHE A 142 5.46 9.72 -4.62
C PHE A 142 6.44 10.89 -4.57
N VAL A 143 5.89 12.12 -4.54
CA VAL A 143 6.68 13.34 -4.71
C VAL A 143 7.25 13.82 -3.38
N SER A 144 6.41 13.94 -2.36
CA SER A 144 6.83 14.37 -1.02
C SER A 144 5.95 13.78 0.07
N LEU A 145 6.52 13.73 1.28
CA LEU A 145 5.84 13.41 2.54
C LEU A 145 6.11 14.55 3.52
N GLU A 146 5.05 15.07 4.13
CA GLU A 146 5.09 16.07 5.18
C GLU A 146 4.42 15.50 6.45
N PRO A 147 5.17 14.85 7.34
CA PRO A 147 4.63 14.33 8.58
C PRO A 147 4.26 15.47 9.55
N GLY A 148 3.06 15.42 10.12
CA GLY A 148 2.70 16.28 11.25
C GLY A 148 3.29 15.80 12.58
N GLU A 149 2.71 16.26 13.68
CA GLU A 149 3.07 15.84 15.03
C GLU A 149 2.51 14.45 15.36
N GLU A 150 3.19 13.76 16.28
CA GLU A 150 2.68 12.51 16.85
C GLU A 150 1.66 12.82 17.94
N GLU A 151 0.47 12.26 17.80
CA GLU A 151 -0.61 12.36 18.78
C GLU A 151 -0.68 11.03 19.53
N ALA A 152 -0.74 11.10 20.86
CA ALA A 152 -0.97 9.91 21.69
C ALA A 152 -2.39 9.35 21.46
N GLY A 153 -2.53 8.03 21.57
CA GLY A 153 -3.82 7.37 21.58
C GLY A 153 -4.43 7.25 22.98
N SER A 154 -5.29 6.26 23.12
CA SER A 154 -5.95 5.90 24.38
C SER A 154 -5.01 5.24 25.40
N ASP A 155 -3.91 4.65 24.94
CA ASP A 155 -2.84 4.07 25.75
C ASP A 155 -1.48 4.15 25.04
N ASP A 156 -0.42 3.66 25.69
CA ASP A 156 0.96 3.68 25.18
C ASP A 156 1.17 2.79 23.93
N ASN A 157 0.18 1.95 23.60
CA ASN A 157 0.20 1.05 22.45
C ASN A 157 -0.49 1.62 21.22
N GLU A 158 -1.02 2.84 21.30
CA GLU A 158 -1.77 3.50 20.25
C GLU A 158 -1.21 4.90 19.97
N GLY A 159 -1.02 5.22 18.71
CA GLY A 159 -0.51 6.53 18.28
C GLY A 159 -1.09 6.95 16.95
N TYR A 160 -1.13 8.25 16.71
CA TYR A 160 -1.67 8.82 15.47
C TYR A 160 -0.71 9.84 14.88
N ILE A 161 -0.73 9.97 13.56
CA ILE A 161 -0.05 11.05 12.84
C ILE A 161 -0.96 11.54 11.73
N THR A 162 -1.18 12.85 11.69
CA THR A 162 -1.73 13.52 10.52
C THR A 162 -0.58 13.96 9.62
N PHE A 163 -0.62 13.64 8.33
CA PHE A 163 0.45 13.98 7.38
C PHE A 163 -0.11 14.31 6.00
N LYS A 164 0.68 15.05 5.22
CA LYS A 164 0.36 15.33 3.82
C LYS A 164 1.28 14.55 2.89
N VAL A 165 0.72 14.08 1.79
CA VAL A 165 1.46 13.44 0.71
C VAL A 165 1.16 14.15 -0.59
N GLN A 166 2.20 14.57 -1.29
CA GLN A 166 2.09 14.98 -2.69
C GLN A 166 2.32 13.77 -3.59
N LEU A 167 1.37 13.52 -4.48
CA LEU A 167 1.46 12.52 -5.52
C LEU A 167 1.36 13.18 -6.89
N LYS A 168 1.93 12.52 -7.89
CA LYS A 168 1.74 12.87 -9.30
C LYS A 168 1.18 11.67 -10.05
N ALA A 169 0.02 11.81 -10.67
CA ALA A 169 -0.61 10.72 -11.38
C ALA A 169 0.19 10.32 -12.64
N LYS A 170 0.24 9.02 -12.91
CA LYS A 170 0.86 8.39 -14.08
C LYS A 170 -0.24 7.67 -14.86
N GLY A 171 -0.62 8.22 -16.01
CA GLY A 171 -1.58 7.61 -16.93
C GLY A 171 -2.97 8.24 -16.94
N THR A 172 -3.99 7.44 -17.24
CA THR A 172 -5.34 7.88 -17.55
C THR A 172 -6.28 7.74 -16.35
N GLY A 173 -7.07 8.78 -16.08
CA GLY A 173 -8.16 8.75 -15.12
C GLY A 173 -9.29 7.83 -15.58
N ALA A 174 -10.26 7.60 -14.70
CA ALA A 174 -11.30 6.61 -14.93
C ALA A 174 -12.28 6.95 -16.08
N GLY A 175 -12.24 8.19 -16.59
CA GLY A 175 -12.96 8.63 -17.80
C GLY A 175 -12.20 8.44 -19.11
N GLY A 176 -11.00 7.84 -19.08
CA GLY A 176 -10.12 7.71 -20.25
C GLY A 176 -9.33 8.97 -20.58
N GLU A 177 -9.53 10.06 -19.83
CA GLU A 177 -8.75 11.28 -19.93
C GLU A 177 -7.36 11.09 -19.31
N SER A 178 -6.33 11.62 -19.96
CA SER A 178 -5.00 11.63 -19.35
C SER A 178 -5.01 12.56 -18.14
N ILE A 179 -4.65 12.01 -16.98
CA ILE A 179 -4.34 12.78 -15.78
C ILE A 179 -2.83 12.79 -15.54
N GLU A 180 -2.05 12.37 -16.54
CA GLU A 180 -0.61 12.25 -16.41
C GLU A 180 0.00 13.59 -16.05
N GLY A 181 0.78 13.58 -14.97
CA GLY A 181 1.42 14.76 -14.46
C GLY A 181 0.56 15.64 -13.57
N GLN A 182 -0.73 15.33 -13.40
CA GLN A 182 -1.58 16.00 -12.43
C GLN A 182 -1.05 15.74 -11.02
N GLU A 183 -0.79 16.81 -10.29
CA GLU A 183 -0.36 16.76 -8.90
C GLU A 183 -1.58 16.78 -7.97
N MET A 184 -1.47 16.04 -6.88
CA MET A 184 -2.51 15.92 -5.86
C MET A 184 -1.85 15.95 -4.49
N ILE A 185 -2.45 16.70 -3.57
CA ILE A 185 -2.07 16.69 -2.16
C ILE A 185 -3.18 15.98 -1.38
N LEU A 186 -2.82 14.91 -0.71
CA LEU A 186 -3.69 14.16 0.18
C LEU A 186 -3.30 14.46 1.62
N SER A 187 -4.28 14.61 2.50
CA SER A 187 -4.08 14.68 3.94
C SER A 187 -4.64 13.40 4.55
N GLU A 188 -3.84 12.69 5.33
CA GLU A 188 -4.29 11.49 6.03
C GLU A 188 -3.97 11.58 7.51
N ARG A 189 -4.93 11.18 8.36
CA ARG A 189 -4.67 10.85 9.76
C ARG A 189 -4.58 9.33 9.92
N SER A 190 -3.37 8.81 10.05
CA SER A 190 -3.10 7.39 10.29
C SER A 190 -3.16 7.06 11.79
N LYS A 191 -3.65 5.87 12.10
CA LYS A 191 -3.55 5.17 13.38
C LYS A 191 -2.48 4.09 13.30
N PHE A 192 -1.66 4.00 14.33
CA PHE A 192 -0.62 3.01 14.51
C PHE A 192 -0.86 2.27 15.83
N LEU A 193 -0.52 0.98 15.83
CA LEU A 193 -0.66 0.11 17.00
C LEU A 193 0.64 -0.66 17.23
N ASN A 194 0.97 -0.96 18.49
CA ASN A 194 2.02 -1.90 18.83
C ASN A 194 1.50 -2.99 19.79
N ASP A 195 2.13 -4.17 19.78
CA ASP A 195 1.71 -5.34 20.56
C ASP A 195 2.29 -5.38 21.99
N GLY A 196 2.76 -4.25 22.52
CA GLY A 196 3.52 -4.18 23.77
C GLY A 196 4.97 -4.60 23.58
N GLU A 197 5.47 -5.50 24.43
CA GLU A 197 6.88 -5.91 24.46
C GLU A 197 7.13 -7.23 23.71
N PRO A 198 8.06 -7.28 22.72
CA PRO A 198 8.90 -6.18 22.27
C PRO A 198 8.11 -5.15 21.43
N LEU A 199 8.46 -3.87 21.56
CA LEU A 199 7.84 -2.76 20.83
C LEU A 199 7.83 -3.00 19.31
N CYS A 200 6.63 -3.22 18.78
CA CYS A 200 6.39 -3.54 17.37
C CYS A 200 5.31 -2.64 16.76
N TRP A 201 5.63 -1.38 16.50
CA TRP A 201 4.68 -0.47 15.84
C TRP A 201 4.36 -0.92 14.41
N ARG A 202 3.06 -0.86 14.05
CA ARG A 202 2.53 -1.16 12.72
C ARG A 202 1.39 -0.22 12.37
N TYR A 203 1.15 -0.05 11.07
CA TYR A 203 0.01 0.72 10.56
C TYR A 203 -1.29 -0.07 10.78
N ALA A 204 -2.30 0.57 11.40
CA ALA A 204 -3.59 -0.05 11.67
C ALA A 204 -4.69 0.48 10.75
N SER A 205 -4.88 1.79 10.69
CA SER A 205 -5.91 2.41 9.85
C SER A 205 -5.54 3.84 9.49
N GLY A 206 -6.30 4.46 8.60
CA GLY A 206 -6.10 5.83 8.18
C GLY A 206 -7.37 6.44 7.64
N GLU A 207 -7.58 7.73 7.90
CA GLU A 207 -8.68 8.52 7.37
C GLU A 207 -8.13 9.56 6.41
N VAL A 208 -8.51 9.47 5.13
CA VAL A 208 -7.98 10.34 4.06
C VAL A 208 -8.98 11.45 3.74
N LYS A 209 -8.50 12.69 3.73
CA LYS A 209 -9.19 13.90 3.27
C LYS A 209 -8.41 14.50 2.09
N SER A 210 -9.11 15.05 1.08
CA SER A 210 -8.45 15.84 0.04
C SER A 210 -8.59 17.33 0.32
N ASP A 211 -7.53 18.10 0.08
CA ASP A 211 -7.53 19.57 0.15
C ASP A 211 -8.14 20.21 -1.13
N VAL A 212 -9.05 19.50 -1.82
CA VAL A 212 -9.77 20.05 -2.98
C VAL A 212 -10.88 20.95 -2.47
N SER A 213 -10.79 22.24 -2.74
CA SER A 213 -11.80 23.25 -2.40
C SER A 213 -13.22 22.74 -2.68
N GLY A 214 -14.02 22.58 -1.62
CA GLY A 214 -15.40 22.06 -1.69
C GLY A 214 -15.56 20.58 -1.32
N LEU A 215 -14.48 19.85 -1.06
CA LEU A 215 -14.44 18.51 -0.44
C LEU A 215 -13.63 18.50 0.86
N ASP A 216 -13.32 19.69 1.38
CA ASP A 216 -12.71 19.90 2.68
C ASP A 216 -13.58 19.17 3.72
N ASP A 217 -13.03 18.15 4.40
CA ASP A 217 -13.70 17.25 5.36
C ASP A 217 -14.43 15.99 4.85
N VAL A 218 -14.41 15.69 3.54
CA VAL A 218 -14.93 14.40 3.06
C VAL A 218 -13.90 13.28 3.29
N VAL A 219 -14.25 12.30 4.11
CA VAL A 219 -13.47 11.06 4.26
C VAL A 219 -13.63 10.21 3.00
N LEU A 220 -12.55 10.09 2.23
CA LEU A 220 -12.56 9.49 0.89
C LEU A 220 -12.57 7.95 0.89
N ASN A 221 -12.26 7.32 2.03
CA ASN A 221 -12.00 5.88 2.13
C ASN A 221 -12.99 5.13 3.05
N ARG A 222 -14.26 5.58 3.08
CA ARG A 222 -15.37 4.91 3.78
C ARG A 222 -15.66 3.51 3.22
#